data_AF-A0A524NWB1-F1
#
_entry.id   AF-A0A524NWB1-F1
#
_cell.length_a   1.000
_cell.length_b   1.000
_cell.length_c   1.000
_cell.angle_alpha   90.00
_cell.angle_beta   90.00
_cell.angle_gamma   90.00
#
_symmetry.space_group_name_H-M   'P 1'
#
loop_
_entity.id
_entity.type
_entity.pdbx_description
1 polymer ?
#
loop_
_entity_poly.entity_id
_entity_poly.type
_entity_poly.pdbx_seq_one_letter_code
_entity_poly.pdbx_strand_id
1 'polypeptide(L)'
;MYRASWLIWFPLLCCLLGGCIERYYPEGEEFKSGTLVVIAHIDNSGGPQSIYVSRSTSQEYPKKDPVAGCYVEIEDVEGASFPFEEDVPGEYTGIPDDRFLKEGEEYRLLLETPDGARYESDFEKLHPAPAIDALYWKKEELPTSEPEKTMEGIRFYMDFEIEKDSGRYLRWHLVETYEMHNPEYESTEVYDTDRRFKPIPPEIDWSTCWITNQVPEIFTMDLGNVEGDTYREMPLNFVSNEGQRLKYRYSLKVRQFALSPSAYWYWDGLKNNVQSNGGLFDSQPSLTPGNICNVNDENEIVIGYFSVSGISERRIFVSDVPDLRIIPVQDFCEPAGLPFSFSRLSRAFLPYYIATLEIDGVNRRGNVSLECIDCSEHNNSTHVVPDFW
;
A
#
# COMPACT_ATOMS: atom_id res chain seq x y z
N MET A 1 0.85 28.18 -63.79
CA MET A 1 1.77 27.17 -63.21
C MET A 1 1.86 27.44 -61.71
N TYR A 2 1.97 26.43 -60.83
CA TYR A 2 1.99 26.50 -59.35
C TYR A 2 0.68 26.36 -58.54
N ARG A 3 -0.44 25.87 -59.10
CA ARG A 3 -1.64 25.56 -58.27
C ARG A 3 -2.08 24.10 -58.27
N ALA A 4 -1.54 23.25 -59.14
CA ALA A 4 -1.93 21.84 -59.24
C ALA A 4 -1.02 20.87 -58.49
N SER A 5 0.19 21.28 -58.07
CA SER A 5 1.13 20.37 -57.38
C SER A 5 0.87 20.22 -55.88
N TRP A 6 0.14 21.13 -55.23
CA TRP A 6 -0.05 21.08 -53.77
C TRP A 6 -1.14 20.10 -53.32
N LEU A 7 -2.08 19.76 -54.21
CA LEU A 7 -3.19 18.85 -53.92
C LEU A 7 -2.79 17.37 -53.89
N ILE A 8 -1.62 17.02 -54.44
CA ILE A 8 -1.10 15.64 -54.45
C ILE A 8 -0.08 15.43 -53.32
N TRP A 9 0.67 16.46 -52.95
CA TRP A 9 1.70 16.36 -51.90
C TRP A 9 1.14 16.42 -50.47
N PHE A 10 -0.01 17.07 -50.26
CA PHE A 10 -0.65 17.15 -48.94
C PHE A 10 -1.17 15.79 -48.41
N PRO A 11 -1.90 14.96 -49.19
CA PRO A 11 -2.30 13.64 -48.71
C PRO A 11 -1.12 12.67 -48.57
N LEU A 12 -0.06 12.82 -49.38
CA LEU A 12 1.14 11.99 -49.29
C LEU A 12 1.95 12.27 -48.00
N LEU A 13 1.97 13.54 -47.55
CA LEU A 13 2.61 13.95 -46.30
C LEU A 13 1.81 13.46 -45.07
N CYS A 14 0.48 13.43 -45.14
CA CYS A 14 -0.36 12.92 -44.05
C CYS A 14 -0.24 11.40 -43.86
N CYS A 15 0.00 10.62 -44.91
CA CYS A 15 0.23 9.17 -44.78
C CYS A 15 1.59 8.81 -44.17
N LEU A 16 2.59 9.70 -44.27
CA LEU A 16 3.91 9.50 -43.67
C LEU A 16 3.96 9.81 -42.16
N LEU A 17 2.91 10.41 -41.60
CA LEU A 17 2.77 10.70 -40.17
C LEU A 17 1.96 9.62 -39.41
N GLY A 18 1.49 8.58 -40.12
CA GLY A 18 0.86 7.41 -39.52
C GLY A 18 1.89 6.42 -38.96
N GLY A 19 2.74 6.87 -38.03
CA GLY A 19 3.56 5.95 -37.25
C GLY A 19 2.67 5.21 -36.26
N CYS A 20 2.39 3.93 -36.51
CA CYS A 20 1.93 3.06 -35.44
C CYS A 20 3.07 2.97 -34.42
N ILE A 21 2.83 3.46 -33.21
CA ILE A 21 3.69 3.13 -32.07
C ILE A 21 3.45 1.65 -31.82
N GLU A 22 4.31 0.80 -32.38
CA GLU A 22 4.36 -0.61 -32.04
C GLU A 22 4.86 -0.70 -30.60
N ARG A 23 4.03 -1.28 -29.71
CA ARG A 23 4.49 -1.56 -28.35
C ARG A 23 5.65 -2.52 -28.47
N TYR A 24 6.82 -2.08 -28.01
CA TYR A 24 7.98 -2.94 -27.87
C TYR A 24 7.69 -3.92 -26.72
N TYR A 25 7.61 -5.20 -27.05
CA TYR A 25 7.56 -6.27 -26.06
C TYR A 25 9.00 -6.76 -25.90
N PRO A 26 9.68 -6.46 -24.77
CA PRO A 26 10.98 -7.07 -24.51
C PRO A 26 10.79 -8.60 -24.50
N GLU A 27 11.42 -9.28 -25.45
CA GLU A 27 11.52 -10.74 -25.45
C GLU A 27 12.52 -11.12 -24.35
N GLY A 28 12.01 -11.47 -23.18
CA GLY A 28 12.81 -11.88 -22.02
C GLY A 28 11.99 -12.74 -21.07
N GLU A 29 12.28 -14.03 -21.05
CA GLU A 29 11.74 -15.02 -20.11
C GLU A 29 12.24 -14.82 -18.67
N GLU A 30 12.05 -13.65 -18.05
CA GLU A 30 12.47 -13.47 -16.64
C GLU A 30 11.38 -13.78 -15.60
N PHE A 31 10.10 -13.71 -15.97
CA PHE A 31 9.00 -13.99 -15.06
C PHE A 31 8.04 -15.03 -15.64
N LYS A 32 8.27 -16.30 -15.30
CA LYS A 32 7.31 -17.36 -15.60
C LYS A 32 6.05 -17.12 -14.77
N SER A 33 4.93 -16.84 -15.42
CA SER A 33 3.63 -16.88 -14.75
C SER A 33 3.46 -18.24 -14.06
N GLY A 34 2.89 -18.25 -12.85
CA GLY A 34 2.78 -19.45 -12.03
C GLY A 34 3.97 -19.70 -11.11
N THR A 35 4.99 -18.85 -11.08
CA THR A 35 6.03 -18.90 -10.03
C THR A 35 5.41 -18.68 -8.65
N LEU A 36 5.79 -19.48 -7.65
CA LEU A 36 5.34 -19.33 -6.27
C LEU A 36 5.86 -18.01 -5.67
N VAL A 37 4.98 -17.30 -4.98
CA VAL A 37 5.27 -16.05 -4.27
C VAL A 37 4.91 -16.22 -2.81
N VAL A 38 5.89 -16.06 -1.91
CA VAL A 38 5.71 -16.18 -0.46
C VAL A 38 6.16 -14.89 0.22
N ILE A 39 5.25 -14.24 0.94
CA ILE A 39 5.57 -13.05 1.75
C ILE A 39 5.36 -13.45 3.21
N ALA A 40 6.46 -13.57 3.94
CA ALA A 40 6.45 -14.02 5.32
C ALA A 40 7.39 -13.16 6.17
N HIS A 41 6.82 -12.37 7.08
CA HIS A 41 7.58 -11.63 8.07
C HIS A 41 6.95 -11.86 9.43
N ILE A 42 7.73 -12.44 10.34
CA ILE A 42 7.30 -12.75 11.70
C ILE A 42 8.03 -11.84 12.69
N ASP A 43 7.31 -11.32 13.67
CA ASP A 43 7.87 -10.44 14.70
C ASP A 43 7.45 -10.84 16.13
N ASN A 44 8.16 -10.32 17.12
CA ASN A 44 7.92 -10.65 18.53
C ASN A 44 6.85 -9.75 19.21
N SER A 45 5.92 -9.13 18.46
CA SER A 45 4.87 -8.28 19.04
C SER A 45 3.79 -9.04 19.84
N GLY A 46 3.66 -10.36 19.65
CA GLY A 46 2.66 -11.20 20.30
C GLY A 46 1.22 -11.03 19.79
N GLY A 47 1.02 -10.30 18.70
CA GLY A 47 -0.27 -10.16 18.02
C GLY A 47 -0.48 -11.15 16.86
N PRO A 48 -1.64 -11.11 16.19
CA PRO A 48 -1.88 -11.85 14.95
C PRO A 48 -0.90 -11.45 13.84
N GLN A 49 -0.39 -12.45 13.12
CA GLN A 49 0.57 -12.30 12.03
C GLN A 49 0.15 -13.17 10.85
N SER A 50 0.43 -12.70 9.64
CA SER A 50 0.01 -13.35 8.40
C SER A 50 1.21 -13.74 7.53
N ILE A 51 1.11 -14.92 6.93
CA ILE A 51 1.97 -15.39 5.84
C ILE A 51 1.10 -15.46 4.59
N TYR A 52 1.56 -14.84 3.50
CA TYR A 52 0.84 -14.82 2.23
C TYR A 52 1.50 -15.75 1.22
N VAL A 53 0.70 -16.65 0.64
CA VAL A 53 1.14 -17.60 -0.39
C VAL A 53 0.28 -17.41 -1.64
N SER A 54 0.93 -17.11 -2.76
CA SER A 54 0.28 -16.85 -4.03
C SER A 54 1.13 -17.30 -5.21
N ARG A 55 0.60 -17.18 -6.42
CA ARG A 55 1.32 -17.44 -7.67
C ARG A 55 1.39 -16.15 -8.48
N SER A 56 2.54 -15.93 -9.12
CA SER A 56 2.74 -14.78 -10.01
C SER A 56 1.81 -14.89 -11.23
N THR A 57 1.32 -13.74 -11.70
CA THR A 57 0.42 -13.67 -12.86
C THR A 57 1.04 -12.82 -13.95
N SER A 58 0.51 -12.93 -15.16
CA SER A 58 0.98 -12.15 -16.31
C SER A 58 0.88 -10.66 -16.00
N GLN A 59 1.95 -9.93 -16.32
CA GLN A 59 1.96 -8.46 -16.21
C GLN A 59 0.91 -7.79 -17.12
N GLU A 60 0.51 -8.44 -18.22
CA GLU A 60 -0.50 -7.92 -19.15
C GLU A 60 -1.92 -8.01 -18.58
N TYR A 61 -2.19 -9.05 -17.79
CA TYR A 61 -3.50 -9.30 -17.18
C TYR A 61 -3.30 -9.67 -15.70
N PRO A 62 -2.89 -8.69 -14.86
CA PRO A 62 -2.62 -8.95 -13.46
C PRO A 62 -3.91 -9.37 -12.77
N LYS A 63 -3.84 -10.46 -12.02
CA LYS A 63 -4.93 -10.94 -11.17
C LYS A 63 -4.36 -11.48 -9.87
N LYS A 64 -5.18 -11.51 -8.82
CA LYS A 64 -4.85 -12.26 -7.60
C LYS A 64 -4.95 -13.75 -7.90
N ASP A 65 -3.93 -14.51 -7.53
CA ASP A 65 -3.87 -15.97 -7.69
C ASP A 65 -3.36 -16.61 -6.39
N PRO A 66 -4.17 -16.58 -5.31
CA PRO A 66 -3.77 -17.14 -4.02
C PRO A 66 -3.66 -18.66 -4.06
N VAL A 67 -2.73 -19.23 -3.30
CA VAL A 67 -2.60 -20.68 -3.14
C VAL A 67 -3.28 -21.08 -1.83
N ALA A 68 -4.44 -21.72 -1.95
CA ALA A 68 -5.23 -22.15 -0.80
C ALA A 68 -4.84 -23.54 -0.28
N GLY A 69 -5.15 -23.84 0.97
CA GLY A 69 -4.99 -25.17 1.56
C GLY A 69 -3.55 -25.64 1.76
N CYS A 70 -2.58 -24.74 1.86
CA CYS A 70 -1.20 -25.09 2.21
C CYS A 70 -1.10 -25.46 3.69
N TYR A 71 -0.16 -26.34 4.02
CA TYR A 71 0.35 -26.49 5.37
C TYR A 71 1.50 -25.48 5.57
N VAL A 72 1.40 -24.61 6.56
CA VAL A 72 2.38 -23.55 6.82
C VAL A 72 2.77 -23.59 8.29
N GLU A 73 4.06 -23.68 8.59
CA GLU A 73 4.56 -23.57 9.95
C GLU A 73 5.92 -22.86 9.99
N ILE A 74 6.26 -22.32 11.14
CA ILE A 74 7.62 -21.88 11.46
C ILE A 74 8.23 -22.86 12.45
N GLU A 75 9.52 -23.17 12.28
CA GLU A 75 10.25 -24.12 13.12
C GLU A 75 11.51 -23.45 13.69
N ASP A 76 11.82 -23.70 14.96
CA ASP A 76 13.09 -23.30 15.58
C ASP A 76 14.21 -24.33 15.35
N VAL A 77 15.43 -23.99 15.76
CA VAL A 77 16.60 -24.89 15.61
C VAL A 77 16.53 -26.17 16.46
N GLU A 78 15.66 -26.21 17.48
CA GLU A 78 15.44 -27.39 18.34
C GLU A 78 14.35 -28.33 17.79
N GLY A 79 13.66 -27.92 16.71
CA GLY A 79 12.57 -28.65 16.06
C GLY A 79 11.19 -28.39 16.67
N ALA A 80 11.04 -27.35 17.51
CA ALA A 80 9.74 -26.90 17.96
C ALA A 80 9.09 -26.09 16.83
N SER A 81 7.83 -26.40 16.50
CA SER A 81 7.11 -25.71 15.42
C SER A 81 5.84 -25.00 15.90
N PHE A 82 5.46 -23.96 15.14
CA PHE A 82 4.23 -23.20 15.32
C PHE A 82 3.47 -23.14 13.98
N PRO A 83 2.26 -23.73 13.88
CA PRO A 83 1.48 -23.75 12.66
C PRO A 83 0.71 -22.43 12.44
N PHE A 84 0.47 -22.10 11.17
CA PHE A 84 -0.40 -21.02 10.73
C PHE A 84 -1.63 -21.60 10.04
N GLU A 85 -2.81 -21.07 10.37
CA GLU A 85 -4.11 -21.54 9.87
C GLU A 85 -4.61 -20.63 8.75
N GLU A 86 -5.17 -21.22 7.70
CA GLU A 86 -5.74 -20.44 6.60
C GLU A 86 -6.98 -19.66 7.05
N ASP A 87 -6.97 -18.34 6.92
CA ASP A 87 -8.13 -17.47 7.22
C ASP A 87 -8.96 -17.22 5.95
N VAL A 88 -8.29 -16.72 4.91
CA VAL A 88 -8.83 -16.58 3.56
C VAL A 88 -7.86 -17.20 2.55
N PRO A 89 -8.32 -17.57 1.33
CA PRO A 89 -7.47 -18.23 0.36
C PRO A 89 -6.10 -17.54 0.18
N GLY A 90 -5.03 -18.26 0.53
CA GLY A 90 -3.65 -17.78 0.41
C GLY A 90 -3.13 -16.87 1.54
N GLU A 91 -3.92 -16.63 2.60
CA GLU A 91 -3.50 -15.93 3.81
C GLU A 91 -3.59 -16.88 5.01
N TYR A 92 -2.44 -17.11 5.64
CA TYR A 92 -2.28 -18.02 6.77
C TYR A 92 -1.93 -17.22 8.01
N THR A 93 -2.75 -17.31 9.04
CA THR A 93 -2.68 -16.47 10.24
C THR A 93 -2.31 -17.27 11.47
N GLY A 94 -1.57 -16.62 12.38
CA GLY A 94 -1.09 -17.23 13.60
C GLY A 94 -0.77 -16.18 14.67
N ILE A 95 -0.73 -16.60 15.93
CA ILE A 95 -0.35 -15.75 17.07
C ILE A 95 0.80 -16.44 17.82
N PRO A 96 2.03 -16.45 17.26
CA PRO A 96 3.19 -16.96 17.98
C PRO A 96 3.50 -16.03 19.16
N ASP A 97 3.63 -16.60 20.36
CA ASP A 97 3.88 -15.85 21.59
C ASP A 97 5.38 -15.75 21.92
N ASP A 98 5.70 -15.00 22.97
CA ASP A 98 7.06 -14.79 23.48
C ASP A 98 7.73 -16.07 24.04
N ARG A 99 6.96 -17.14 24.28
CA ARG A 99 7.51 -18.44 24.68
C ARG A 99 8.06 -19.19 23.49
N PHE A 100 7.49 -18.99 22.31
CA PHE A 100 7.96 -19.54 21.05
C PHE A 100 9.01 -18.63 20.40
N LEU A 101 8.71 -17.34 20.22
CA LEU A 101 9.60 -16.35 19.59
C LEU A 101 10.53 -15.70 20.61
N LYS A 102 11.77 -16.19 20.68
CA LYS A 102 12.80 -15.73 21.60
C LYS A 102 13.89 -14.98 20.86
N GLU A 103 14.29 -13.84 21.41
CA GLU A 103 15.42 -13.05 20.90
C GLU A 103 16.71 -13.87 20.94
N GLY A 104 17.46 -13.83 19.85
CA GLY A 104 18.70 -14.57 19.67
C GLY A 104 18.54 -15.96 19.07
N GLU A 105 17.34 -16.53 19.05
CA GLU A 105 17.05 -17.80 18.40
C GLU A 105 16.81 -17.62 16.90
N GLU A 106 16.89 -18.74 16.17
CA GLU A 106 16.74 -18.79 14.71
C GLU A 106 15.54 -19.63 14.33
N TYR A 107 14.83 -19.19 13.30
CA TYR A 107 13.60 -19.80 12.81
C TYR A 107 13.66 -19.98 11.31
N ARG A 108 12.91 -20.94 10.79
CA ARG A 108 12.69 -21.11 9.35
C ARG A 108 11.22 -21.33 9.04
N LEU A 109 10.83 -21.03 7.80
CA LEU A 109 9.54 -21.35 7.25
C LEU A 109 9.54 -22.77 6.66
N LEU A 110 8.49 -23.54 6.95
CA LEU A 110 8.15 -24.78 6.27
C LEU A 110 6.78 -24.63 5.61
N LEU A 111 6.70 -24.98 4.33
CA LEU A 111 5.50 -24.82 3.51
C LEU A 111 5.28 -26.08 2.67
N GLU A 112 4.10 -26.69 2.76
CA GLU A 112 3.68 -27.77 1.86
C GLU A 112 2.40 -27.35 1.12
N THR A 113 2.43 -27.34 -0.21
CA THR A 113 1.28 -26.99 -1.04
C THR A 113 0.37 -28.21 -1.26
N PRO A 114 -0.92 -28.02 -1.64
CA PRO A 114 -1.87 -29.13 -1.80
C PRO A 114 -1.50 -30.19 -2.84
N ASP A 115 -0.65 -29.83 -3.80
CA ASP A 115 -0.10 -30.74 -4.81
C ASP A 115 1.13 -31.53 -4.32
N GLY A 116 1.54 -31.31 -3.05
CA GLY A 116 2.59 -32.05 -2.37
C GLY A 116 4.00 -31.47 -2.54
N ALA A 117 4.14 -30.30 -3.18
CA ALA A 117 5.43 -29.62 -3.26
C ALA A 117 5.80 -28.99 -1.91
N ARG A 118 7.08 -29.10 -1.54
CA ARG A 118 7.61 -28.66 -0.24
C ARG A 118 8.62 -27.56 -0.41
N TYR A 119 8.52 -26.54 0.42
CA TYR A 119 9.39 -25.40 0.41
C TYR A 119 9.90 -25.13 1.82
N GLU A 120 11.18 -24.76 1.90
CA GLU A 120 11.84 -24.41 3.16
C GLU A 120 12.59 -23.10 2.98
N SER A 121 12.63 -22.28 4.02
CA SER A 121 13.54 -21.14 4.04
C SER A 121 14.88 -21.48 4.71
N ASP A 122 15.88 -20.66 4.46
CA ASP A 122 17.03 -20.57 5.36
C ASP A 122 16.58 -20.12 6.76
N PHE A 123 17.42 -20.44 7.76
CA PHE A 123 17.23 -19.96 9.12
C PHE A 123 17.50 -18.46 9.22
N GLU A 124 16.60 -17.74 9.89
CA GLU A 124 16.68 -16.31 10.16
C GLU A 124 16.67 -16.07 11.67
N LYS A 125 17.58 -15.21 12.11
CA LYS A 125 17.76 -14.90 13.52
C LYS A 125 16.83 -13.78 13.97
N LEU A 126 16.14 -13.97 15.11
CA LEU A 126 15.35 -12.93 15.74
C LEU A 126 16.28 -11.96 16.48
N HIS A 127 16.59 -10.85 15.83
CA HIS A 127 17.37 -9.75 16.40
C HIS A 127 16.49 -8.82 17.23
N PRO A 128 16.87 -8.44 18.47
CA PRO A 128 16.13 -7.42 19.22
C PRO A 128 16.16 -6.07 18.47
N ALA A 129 15.05 -5.33 18.50
CA ALA A 129 14.98 -4.02 17.87
C ALA A 129 15.36 -2.90 18.84
N PRO A 130 16.25 -1.97 18.44
CA PRO A 130 16.55 -0.78 19.24
C PRO A 130 15.29 0.06 19.49
N ALA A 131 15.28 0.83 20.58
CA ALA A 131 14.13 1.65 20.95
C ALA A 131 13.95 2.88 20.03
N ILE A 132 12.69 3.26 19.79
CA ILE A 132 12.34 4.53 19.16
C ILE A 132 12.25 5.64 20.21
N ASP A 133 13.22 6.55 20.22
CA ASP A 133 13.32 7.67 21.18
C ASP A 133 12.23 8.71 20.96
N ALA A 134 12.05 9.12 19.71
CA ALA A 134 11.10 10.16 19.35
C ALA A 134 10.51 9.93 17.96
N LEU A 135 9.26 10.33 17.79
CA LEU A 135 8.56 10.42 16.51
C LEU A 135 7.85 11.77 16.50
N TYR A 136 8.13 12.59 15.49
CA TYR A 136 7.64 13.95 15.37
C TYR A 136 7.50 14.34 13.91
N TRP A 137 7.04 15.56 13.64
CA TRP A 137 6.88 16.07 12.29
C TRP A 137 7.34 17.52 12.21
N LYS A 138 7.69 17.94 11.00
CA LYS A 138 8.01 19.34 10.66
C LYS A 138 7.22 19.74 9.42
N LYS A 139 6.78 20.99 9.37
CA LYS A 139 6.19 21.56 8.15
C LYS A 139 7.30 21.75 7.11
N GLU A 140 7.04 21.34 5.89
CA GLU A 140 7.97 21.42 4.77
C GLU A 140 7.28 21.85 3.48
N GLU A 141 8.07 22.41 2.57
CA GLU A 141 7.68 22.72 1.20
C GLU A 141 8.58 21.95 0.24
N LEU A 142 7.98 21.14 -0.62
CA LEU A 142 8.69 20.38 -1.65
C LEU A 142 8.52 21.06 -3.02
N PRO A 143 9.55 21.01 -3.89
CA PRO A 143 9.40 21.48 -5.26
C PRO A 143 8.42 20.61 -6.03
N THR A 144 7.67 21.21 -6.96
CA THR A 144 6.82 20.47 -7.90
C THR A 144 7.44 20.46 -9.29
N SER A 145 6.79 19.78 -10.24
CA SER A 145 7.16 19.83 -11.67
C SER A 145 7.03 21.24 -12.26
N GLU A 146 6.24 22.11 -11.63
CA GLU A 146 6.13 23.54 -11.96
C GLU A 146 7.07 24.35 -11.06
N PRO A 147 8.14 24.97 -11.57
CA PRO A 147 9.15 25.64 -10.74
C PRO A 147 8.64 26.77 -9.84
N GLU A 148 7.49 27.36 -10.17
CA GLU A 148 6.86 28.44 -9.41
C GLU A 148 5.89 27.93 -8.33
N LYS A 149 5.61 26.62 -8.28
CA LYS A 149 4.72 26.01 -7.30
C LYS A 149 5.50 25.11 -6.35
N THR A 150 5.30 25.32 -5.06
CA THR A 150 5.70 24.40 -4.00
C THR A 150 4.49 23.62 -3.52
N MET A 151 4.75 22.40 -3.06
CA MET A 151 3.78 21.57 -2.36
C MET A 151 4.07 21.66 -0.87
N GLU A 152 3.18 22.30 -0.13
CA GLU A 152 3.23 22.36 1.33
C GLU A 152 2.75 21.04 1.94
N GLY A 153 3.23 20.75 3.15
CA GLY A 153 2.81 19.58 3.91
C GLY A 153 3.62 19.39 5.16
N ILE A 154 3.58 18.20 5.72
CA ILE A 154 4.43 17.80 6.85
C ILE A 154 5.29 16.61 6.47
N ARG A 155 6.52 16.59 6.95
CA ARG A 155 7.39 15.41 6.93
C ARG A 155 7.52 14.84 8.33
N PHE A 156 7.38 13.53 8.44
CA PHE A 156 7.66 12.82 9.68
C PHE A 156 9.15 12.55 9.85
N TYR A 157 9.58 12.60 11.09
CA TYR A 157 10.95 12.36 11.49
C TYR A 157 10.97 11.46 12.72
N MET A 158 12.00 10.63 12.82
CA MET A 158 12.23 9.83 14.01
C MET A 158 13.67 9.91 14.51
N ASP A 159 13.79 9.75 15.81
CA ASP A 159 15.05 9.54 16.52
C ASP A 159 15.01 8.15 17.16
N PHE A 160 16.13 7.43 17.17
CA PHE A 160 16.22 6.08 17.73
C PHE A 160 17.63 5.76 18.24
N GLU A 161 17.70 4.81 19.18
CA GLU A 161 18.96 4.33 19.76
C GLU A 161 19.75 3.49 18.74
N ILE A 162 21.07 3.66 18.72
CA ILE A 162 21.97 2.86 17.88
C ILE A 162 22.55 1.74 18.74
N GLU A 163 22.07 0.52 18.52
CA GLU A 163 22.66 -0.69 19.11
C GLU A 163 23.16 -1.62 18.01
N LYS A 164 24.41 -1.48 17.57
CA LYS A 164 24.91 -2.23 16.40
C LYS A 164 25.02 -3.73 16.61
N ASP A 165 25.28 -4.17 17.84
CA ASP A 165 25.40 -5.60 18.16
C ASP A 165 24.04 -6.31 18.08
N SER A 166 22.96 -5.55 18.28
CA SER A 166 21.60 -6.05 18.46
C SER A 166 20.73 -5.75 17.23
N GLY A 167 20.94 -4.62 16.55
CA GLY A 167 20.17 -4.15 15.39
C GLY A 167 20.95 -3.25 14.42
N ARG A 168 22.04 -3.76 13.83
CA ARG A 168 22.82 -3.03 12.80
C ARG A 168 22.02 -2.70 11.54
N TYR A 169 21.22 -3.64 11.06
CA TYR A 169 20.41 -3.44 9.85
C TYR A 169 18.97 -3.22 10.25
N LEU A 170 18.40 -2.11 9.81
CA LEU A 170 17.05 -1.69 10.21
C LEU A 170 16.16 -1.53 8.99
N ARG A 171 14.87 -1.82 9.21
CA ARG A 171 13.78 -1.51 8.27
C ARG A 171 12.62 -0.89 9.02
N TRP A 172 11.92 0.03 8.35
CA TRP A 172 10.71 0.63 8.89
C TRP A 172 9.50 0.35 8.01
N HIS A 173 8.41 -0.01 8.67
CA HIS A 173 7.07 -0.10 8.09
C HIS A 173 6.18 0.94 8.73
N LEU A 174 5.45 1.67 7.91
CA LEU A 174 4.65 2.79 8.35
C LEU A 174 3.19 2.55 7.96
N VAL A 175 2.31 2.71 8.94
CA VAL A 175 0.86 2.64 8.74
C VAL A 175 0.27 4.00 9.08
N GLU A 176 -0.33 4.63 8.09
CA GLU A 176 -1.09 5.86 8.27
C GLU A 176 -2.56 5.55 8.53
N THR A 177 -3.19 6.37 9.38
CA THR A 177 -4.64 6.40 9.54
C THR A 177 -5.09 7.85 9.58
N TYR A 178 -6.06 8.25 8.77
CA TYR A 178 -6.59 9.61 8.80
C TYR A 178 -8.11 9.63 8.76
N GLU A 179 -8.67 10.67 9.38
CA GLU A 179 -10.10 10.93 9.39
C GLU A 179 -10.52 11.69 8.13
N MET A 180 -11.59 11.23 7.49
CA MET A 180 -12.15 11.79 6.27
C MET A 180 -13.65 12.04 6.46
N HIS A 181 -14.13 13.19 5.99
CA HIS A 181 -15.56 13.52 6.02
C HIS A 181 -16.12 13.70 4.61
N ASN A 182 -17.32 13.18 4.37
CA ASN A 182 -18.13 13.54 3.22
C ASN A 182 -18.81 14.91 3.43
N PRO A 183 -19.22 15.60 2.36
CA PRO A 183 -19.96 16.86 2.50
C PRO A 183 -21.26 16.69 3.30
N GLU A 184 -21.64 17.72 4.06
CA GLU A 184 -22.95 17.79 4.69
C GLU A 184 -24.01 18.12 3.63
N TYR A 185 -24.80 17.12 3.21
CA TYR A 185 -25.86 17.31 2.23
C TYR A 185 -27.16 17.83 2.88
N GLU A 186 -27.85 18.73 2.19
CA GLU A 186 -29.18 19.22 2.55
C GLU A 186 -30.25 18.13 2.45
N SER A 187 -30.08 17.21 1.50
CA SER A 187 -30.94 16.04 1.34
C SER A 187 -30.24 14.95 0.54
N THR A 188 -30.57 13.68 0.86
CA THR A 188 -30.10 12.50 0.15
C THR A 188 -31.27 11.58 -0.19
N GLU A 189 -31.26 11.01 -1.39
CA GLU A 189 -32.30 10.11 -1.90
C GLU A 189 -31.68 9.05 -2.80
N VAL A 190 -32.30 7.87 -2.87
CA VAL A 190 -31.94 6.82 -3.83
C VAL A 190 -33.10 6.56 -4.79
N TYR A 191 -32.80 6.52 -6.08
CA TYR A 191 -33.68 5.95 -7.08
C TYR A 191 -33.33 4.47 -7.26
N ASP A 192 -34.12 3.61 -6.62
CA ASP A 192 -33.80 2.21 -6.39
C ASP A 192 -34.15 1.32 -7.61
N THR A 193 -33.76 0.06 -7.56
CA THR A 193 -34.00 -1.01 -8.53
C THR A 193 -35.48 -1.22 -8.87
N ASP A 194 -36.39 -0.89 -7.95
CA ASP A 194 -37.85 -0.89 -8.16
C ASP A 194 -38.37 0.38 -8.85
N ARG A 195 -37.47 1.28 -9.26
CA ARG A 195 -37.73 2.54 -9.97
C ARG A 195 -38.55 3.53 -9.16
N ARG A 196 -38.32 3.59 -7.86
CA ARG A 196 -38.92 4.55 -6.94
C ARG A 196 -37.85 5.35 -6.22
N PHE A 197 -38.16 6.61 -5.93
CA PHE A 197 -37.38 7.41 -5.01
C PHE A 197 -37.68 6.95 -3.58
N LYS A 198 -36.62 6.76 -2.80
CA LYS A 198 -36.67 6.36 -1.40
C LYS A 198 -35.63 7.19 -0.63
N PRO A 199 -35.85 7.40 0.69
CA PRO A 199 -34.77 7.91 1.54
C PRO A 199 -33.59 6.92 1.53
N ILE A 200 -32.38 7.43 1.77
CA ILE A 200 -31.22 6.58 2.01
C ILE A 200 -31.46 5.77 3.31
N PRO A 201 -31.22 4.45 3.30
CA PRO A 201 -31.24 3.65 4.52
C PRO A 201 -30.17 4.15 5.51
N PRO A 202 -30.48 4.29 6.80
CA PRO A 202 -29.53 4.79 7.79
C PRO A 202 -28.29 3.90 7.97
N GLU A 203 -28.34 2.64 7.51
CA GLU A 203 -27.21 1.72 7.55
C GLU A 203 -26.08 2.09 6.59
N ILE A 204 -26.35 2.94 5.59
CA ILE A 204 -25.41 3.35 4.55
C ILE A 204 -25.30 4.89 4.45
N ASP A 205 -25.40 5.59 5.57
CA ASP A 205 -25.37 7.06 5.66
C ASP A 205 -24.24 7.52 6.61
N TRP A 206 -23.03 7.00 6.38
CA TRP A 206 -21.85 7.34 7.16
C TRP A 206 -21.07 8.47 6.48
N SER A 207 -20.98 9.62 7.15
CA SER A 207 -20.24 10.78 6.63
C SER A 207 -18.85 10.95 7.23
N THR A 208 -18.53 10.25 8.32
CA THR A 208 -17.21 10.30 8.99
C THR A 208 -16.60 8.91 9.02
N CYS A 209 -15.42 8.76 8.44
CA CYS A 209 -14.71 7.48 8.39
C CYS A 209 -13.21 7.65 8.60
N TRP A 210 -12.55 6.52 8.85
CA TRP A 210 -11.11 6.42 8.98
C TRP A 210 -10.53 5.58 7.86
N ILE A 211 -9.57 6.14 7.13
CA ILE A 211 -8.83 5.43 6.09
C ILE A 211 -7.50 5.00 6.69
N THR A 212 -7.19 3.70 6.61
CA THR A 212 -5.91 3.13 7.06
C THR A 212 -5.13 2.55 5.89
N ASN A 213 -3.92 3.03 5.66
CA ASN A 213 -3.06 2.57 4.58
C ASN A 213 -1.66 2.24 5.08
N GLN A 214 -1.04 1.24 4.46
CA GLN A 214 0.42 1.11 4.51
C GLN A 214 1.05 2.18 3.62
N VAL A 215 2.08 2.86 4.12
CA VAL A 215 2.94 3.71 3.30
C VAL A 215 3.78 2.81 2.39
N PRO A 216 3.74 2.99 1.06
CA PRO A 216 4.39 2.08 0.11
C PRO A 216 5.93 2.21 0.06
N GLU A 217 6.47 3.32 0.57
CA GLU A 217 7.91 3.57 0.62
C GLU A 217 8.63 2.59 1.56
N ILE A 218 9.77 2.06 1.10
CA ILE A 218 10.60 1.11 1.84
C ILE A 218 11.78 1.89 2.45
N PHE A 219 11.81 1.91 3.78
CA PHE A 219 12.90 2.52 4.54
C PHE A 219 13.83 1.42 5.06
N THR A 220 15.11 1.51 4.71
CA THR A 220 16.19 0.59 5.11
C THR A 220 17.43 1.39 5.50
N MET A 221 18.20 0.89 6.46
CA MET A 221 19.48 1.50 6.88
C MET A 221 20.48 0.45 7.39
N ASP A 222 21.73 0.55 6.95
CA ASP A 222 22.89 -0.12 7.55
C ASP A 222 23.62 0.86 8.48
N LEU A 223 23.61 0.59 9.78
CA LEU A 223 24.28 1.41 10.81
C LEU A 223 25.81 1.20 10.87
N GLY A 224 26.40 0.38 10.01
CA GLY A 224 27.82 0.02 10.02
C GLY A 224 28.76 1.23 10.15
N ASN A 225 28.49 2.28 9.38
CA ASN A 225 29.29 3.52 9.34
C ASN A 225 28.69 4.69 10.13
N VAL A 226 27.59 4.47 10.86
CA VAL A 226 26.96 5.52 11.68
C VAL A 226 27.65 5.57 13.04
N GLU A 227 28.16 6.72 13.45
CA GLU A 227 28.82 6.90 14.75
C GLU A 227 27.86 7.44 15.82
N GLY A 228 28.15 7.12 17.08
CA GLY A 228 27.37 7.56 18.24
C GLY A 228 26.31 6.54 18.68
N ASP A 229 25.56 6.93 19.71
CA ASP A 229 24.59 6.05 20.40
C ASP A 229 23.14 6.35 20.00
N THR A 230 22.91 7.39 19.20
CA THR A 230 21.57 7.83 18.76
C THR A 230 21.62 8.37 17.35
N TYR A 231 20.68 7.94 16.51
CA TYR A 231 20.40 8.57 15.22
C TYR A 231 19.29 9.60 15.41
N ARG A 232 19.47 10.82 14.88
CA ARG A 232 18.46 11.89 14.99
C ARG A 232 17.99 12.36 13.62
N GLU A 233 16.75 12.81 13.58
CA GLU A 233 16.12 13.43 12.41
C GLU A 233 16.15 12.52 11.16
N MET A 234 15.89 11.21 11.33
CA MET A 234 15.70 10.33 10.17
C MET A 234 14.41 10.75 9.44
N PRO A 235 14.48 11.15 8.16
CA PRO A 235 13.28 11.52 7.42
C PRO A 235 12.46 10.28 7.07
N LEU A 236 11.16 10.38 7.31
CA LEU A 236 10.15 9.41 6.90
C LEU A 236 9.25 10.02 5.82
N ASN A 237 8.03 9.52 5.68
CA ASN A 237 7.09 9.94 4.66
C ASN A 237 6.70 11.42 4.80
N PHE A 238 6.49 12.06 3.64
CA PHE A 238 5.87 13.37 3.54
C PHE A 238 4.38 13.22 3.23
N VAL A 239 3.56 14.07 3.83
CA VAL A 239 2.11 14.16 3.59
C VAL A 239 1.81 15.58 3.15
N SER A 240 1.26 15.74 1.95
CA SER A 240 0.88 17.05 1.42
C SER A 240 -0.35 17.61 2.14
N ASN A 241 -0.53 18.92 2.03
CA ASN A 241 -1.73 19.63 2.46
C ASN A 241 -2.92 19.46 1.50
N GLU A 242 -2.82 18.60 0.50
CA GLU A 242 -3.87 18.34 -0.47
C GLU A 242 -4.87 17.30 0.04
N GLY A 243 -6.15 17.57 -0.20
CA GLY A 243 -7.25 16.72 0.21
C GLY A 243 -7.49 16.68 1.71
N GLN A 244 -7.90 15.51 2.21
CA GLN A 244 -8.43 15.39 3.57
C GLN A 244 -7.43 14.81 4.59
N ARG A 245 -6.28 14.29 4.14
CA ARG A 245 -5.31 13.56 5.00
C ARG A 245 -4.87 14.36 6.23
N LEU A 246 -4.59 15.66 6.05
CA LEU A 246 -4.19 16.56 7.14
C LEU A 246 -5.30 17.50 7.60
N LYS A 247 -6.54 17.30 7.13
CA LYS A 247 -7.65 18.24 7.36
C LYS A 247 -8.22 18.18 8.77
N TYR A 248 -8.37 16.97 9.32
CA TYR A 248 -9.01 16.76 10.62
C TYR A 248 -8.02 16.22 11.65
N ARG A 249 -7.71 14.93 11.54
CA ARG A 249 -6.72 14.27 12.38
C ARG A 249 -6.07 13.15 11.59
N TYR A 250 -4.77 13.01 11.81
CA TYR A 250 -3.89 12.07 11.15
C TYR A 250 -3.10 11.30 12.20
N SER A 251 -2.84 10.03 11.96
CA SER A 251 -1.99 9.17 12.78
C SER A 251 -0.96 8.46 11.92
N LEU A 252 0.27 8.35 12.43
CA LEU A 252 1.31 7.52 11.86
C LEU A 252 1.78 6.52 12.93
N LYS A 253 1.70 5.22 12.62
CA LYS A 253 2.38 4.17 13.37
C LYS A 253 3.66 3.80 12.61
N VAL A 254 4.79 3.89 13.30
CA VAL A 254 6.09 3.43 12.81
C VAL A 254 6.43 2.13 13.51
N ARG A 255 6.76 1.10 12.73
CA ARG A 255 7.25 -0.20 13.16
C ARG A 255 8.70 -0.31 12.70
N GLN A 256 9.63 -0.42 13.64
CA GLN A 256 11.06 -0.59 13.40
C GLN A 256 11.44 -2.06 13.61
N PHE A 257 12.06 -2.66 12.60
CA PHE A 257 12.50 -4.05 12.61
C PHE A 257 14.03 -4.13 12.58
N ALA A 258 14.60 -4.99 13.43
CA ALA A 258 16.01 -5.37 13.33
C ALA A 258 16.16 -6.58 12.42
N LEU A 259 16.86 -6.40 11.30
CA LEU A 259 17.00 -7.39 10.24
C LEU A 259 18.32 -8.15 10.36
N SER A 260 18.31 -9.40 9.88
CA SER A 260 19.53 -10.10 9.50
C SER A 260 20.22 -9.39 8.31
N PRO A 261 21.52 -9.62 8.08
CA PRO A 261 22.21 -9.07 6.91
C PRO A 261 21.56 -9.49 5.59
N SER A 262 21.13 -10.74 5.48
CA SER A 262 20.50 -11.28 4.27
C SER A 262 19.13 -10.64 4.01
N ALA A 263 18.31 -10.50 5.06
CA ALA A 263 17.03 -9.81 4.97
C ALA A 263 17.19 -8.34 4.58
N TYR A 264 18.22 -7.65 5.08
CA TYR A 264 18.52 -6.28 4.68
C TYR A 264 18.78 -6.16 3.18
N TRP A 265 19.64 -7.02 2.62
CA TRP A 265 19.95 -6.98 1.19
C TRP A 265 18.75 -7.30 0.31
N TYR A 266 17.85 -8.18 0.77
CA TYR A 266 16.58 -8.41 0.11
C TYR A 266 15.71 -7.15 0.08
N TRP A 267 15.47 -6.52 1.24
CA TRP A 267 14.60 -5.34 1.32
C TRP A 267 15.20 -4.10 0.65
N ASP A 268 16.53 -3.92 0.71
CA ASP A 268 17.22 -2.84 0.03
C ASP A 268 17.23 -3.05 -1.50
N GLY A 269 17.39 -4.29 -1.97
CA GLY A 269 17.20 -4.66 -3.37
C GLY A 269 15.79 -4.34 -3.86
N LEU A 270 14.76 -4.72 -3.08
CA LEU A 270 13.36 -4.43 -3.41
C LEU A 270 13.06 -2.94 -3.40
N LYS A 271 13.61 -2.18 -2.45
CA LYS A 271 13.55 -0.71 -2.41
C LYS A 271 14.09 -0.11 -3.70
N ASN A 272 15.27 -0.53 -4.14
CA ASN A 272 15.89 -0.03 -5.36
C ASN A 272 15.06 -0.38 -6.62
N ASN A 273 14.36 -1.52 -6.61
CA ASN A 273 13.46 -1.92 -7.69
C ASN A 273 12.15 -1.09 -7.73
N VAL A 274 11.50 -0.91 -6.58
CA VAL A 274 10.16 -0.29 -6.50
C VAL A 274 10.22 1.24 -6.50
N GLN A 275 11.30 1.82 -5.96
CA GLN A 275 11.45 3.26 -5.78
C GLN A 275 12.44 3.90 -6.77
N SER A 276 12.85 3.19 -7.81
CA SER A 276 13.52 3.81 -8.96
C SER A 276 12.52 4.74 -9.68
N ASN A 277 12.98 5.91 -10.13
CA ASN A 277 12.13 7.02 -10.59
C ASN A 277 11.46 6.80 -11.97
N GLY A 278 11.41 5.57 -12.48
CA GLY A 278 10.82 5.20 -13.77
C GLY A 278 11.39 5.96 -14.97
N GLY A 279 12.62 6.49 -14.88
CA GLY A 279 13.28 7.22 -15.95
C GLY A 279 13.50 6.34 -17.19
N LEU A 280 13.60 6.94 -18.38
CA LEU A 280 13.89 6.22 -19.64
C LEU A 280 15.22 5.43 -19.60
N PHE A 281 16.08 5.74 -18.63
CA PHE A 281 17.37 5.09 -18.40
C PHE A 281 17.42 4.30 -17.09
N ASP A 282 16.29 4.11 -16.41
CA ASP A 282 16.25 3.29 -15.20
C ASP A 282 16.45 1.82 -15.58
N SER A 283 17.19 1.11 -14.73
CA SER A 283 17.37 -0.33 -14.87
C SER A 283 16.03 -1.04 -14.73
N GLN A 284 15.82 -2.06 -15.56
CA GLN A 284 14.66 -2.93 -15.39
C GLN A 284 14.71 -3.57 -13.99
N PRO A 285 13.57 -3.66 -13.27
CA PRO A 285 13.53 -4.33 -11.97
C PRO A 285 14.04 -5.76 -12.11
N SER A 286 15.08 -6.10 -11.36
CA SER A 286 15.64 -7.46 -11.35
C SER A 286 15.02 -8.27 -10.23
N LEU A 287 14.86 -9.58 -10.43
CA LEU A 287 14.46 -10.48 -9.35
C LEU A 287 15.43 -10.36 -8.18
N THR A 288 14.91 -10.03 -7.00
CA THR A 288 15.70 -10.04 -5.76
C THR A 288 15.72 -11.47 -5.23
N PRO A 289 16.90 -12.11 -5.09
CA PRO A 289 16.98 -13.48 -4.60
C PRO A 289 16.35 -13.62 -3.22
N GLY A 290 15.45 -14.60 -3.08
CA GLY A 290 14.84 -14.99 -1.82
C GLY A 290 15.70 -15.94 -1.02
N ASN A 291 15.23 -16.30 0.18
CA ASN A 291 15.80 -17.37 1.00
C ASN A 291 14.90 -18.61 1.08
N ILE A 292 13.90 -18.74 0.20
CA ILE A 292 12.96 -19.87 0.16
C ILE A 292 13.27 -20.73 -1.06
N CYS A 293 13.41 -22.04 -0.87
CA CYS A 293 13.70 -22.98 -1.95
C CYS A 293 12.70 -24.14 -1.96
N ASN A 294 12.47 -24.74 -3.12
CA ASN A 294 11.71 -25.99 -3.22
C ASN A 294 12.64 -27.18 -2.89
N VAL A 295 12.26 -27.98 -1.90
CA VAL A 295 12.99 -29.17 -1.45
C VAL A 295 12.94 -30.30 -2.49
N ASN A 296 11.90 -30.32 -3.32
CA ASN A 296 11.69 -31.29 -4.38
C ASN A 296 12.38 -30.91 -5.70
N ASP A 297 12.66 -29.62 -5.95
CA ASP A 297 13.36 -29.13 -7.15
C ASP A 297 14.17 -27.85 -6.86
N GLU A 298 15.48 -28.01 -6.68
CA GLU A 298 16.41 -26.90 -6.43
C GLU A 298 16.49 -25.87 -7.59
N ASN A 299 15.99 -26.21 -8.79
CA ASN A 299 15.97 -25.30 -9.93
C ASN A 299 14.67 -24.49 -10.04
N GLU A 300 13.66 -24.78 -9.21
CA GLU A 300 12.46 -23.97 -9.17
C GLU A 300 12.78 -22.59 -8.59
N ILE A 301 12.42 -21.55 -9.34
CA ILE A 301 12.49 -20.17 -8.87
C ILE A 301 11.29 -19.93 -7.96
N VAL A 302 11.55 -19.49 -6.72
CA VAL A 302 10.55 -19.00 -5.77
C VAL A 302 10.80 -17.52 -5.52
N ILE A 303 9.73 -16.73 -5.52
CA ILE A 303 9.78 -15.30 -5.22
C ILE A 303 9.34 -15.11 -3.78
N GLY A 304 10.07 -14.31 -3.02
CA GLY A 304 9.70 -14.04 -1.64
C GLY A 304 10.87 -14.09 -0.70
N TYR A 305 10.59 -13.78 0.56
CA TYR A 305 11.58 -13.88 1.63
C TYR A 305 10.83 -14.19 2.92
N PHE A 306 11.39 -15.12 3.69
CA PHE A 306 11.00 -15.36 5.07
C PHE A 306 11.96 -14.59 5.97
N SER A 307 11.44 -13.79 6.89
CA SER A 307 12.27 -13.07 7.87
C SER A 307 11.62 -13.09 9.24
N VAL A 308 12.45 -13.11 10.28
CA VAL A 308 12.02 -12.92 11.67
C VAL A 308 12.77 -11.72 12.26
N SER A 309 12.08 -10.89 13.03
CA SER A 309 12.72 -9.74 13.67
C SER A 309 12.08 -9.35 14.98
N GLY A 310 12.89 -8.81 15.89
CA GLY A 310 12.37 -7.99 16.98
C GLY A 310 11.78 -6.70 16.44
N ILE A 311 10.82 -6.15 17.17
CA ILE A 311 10.11 -4.93 16.77
C ILE A 311 10.10 -3.87 17.88
N SER A 312 10.29 -2.60 17.48
CA SER A 312 9.95 -1.43 18.29
C SER A 312 8.89 -0.60 17.56
N GLU A 313 7.85 -0.17 18.27
CA GLU A 313 6.73 0.55 17.66
C GLU A 313 6.47 1.88 18.36
N ARG A 314 6.12 2.91 17.57
CA ARG A 314 5.68 4.19 18.11
C ARG A 314 4.61 4.81 17.23
N ARG A 315 3.62 5.44 17.85
CA ARG A 315 2.53 6.14 17.16
C ARG A 315 2.54 7.63 17.50
N ILE A 316 2.30 8.46 16.51
CA ILE A 316 2.04 9.90 16.66
C ILE A 316 0.67 10.26 16.09
N PHE A 317 0.06 11.30 16.65
CA PHE A 317 -1.12 11.96 16.10
C PHE A 317 -0.80 13.41 15.72
N VAL A 318 -1.46 13.88 14.66
CA VAL A 318 -1.36 15.25 14.16
C VAL A 318 -2.77 15.79 13.96
N SER A 319 -3.02 16.97 14.53
CA SER A 319 -4.23 17.78 14.37
C SER A 319 -3.82 19.24 14.36
N ASP A 320 -4.62 20.10 13.71
CA ASP A 320 -4.47 21.55 13.75
C ASP A 320 -3.05 22.06 13.43
N VAL A 321 -2.48 21.62 12.30
CA VAL A 321 -1.12 22.03 11.89
C VAL A 321 -1.08 23.56 11.70
N PRO A 322 -0.29 24.31 12.51
CA PRO A 322 -0.28 25.77 12.45
C PRO A 322 0.18 26.31 11.09
N ASP A 323 -0.57 27.30 10.59
CA ASP A 323 -0.30 27.98 9.33
C ASP A 323 -0.14 27.02 8.14
N LEU A 324 -0.85 25.88 8.15
CA LEU A 324 -0.95 24.96 7.00
C LEU A 324 -2.31 25.15 6.34
N ARG A 325 -2.32 25.64 5.11
CA ARG A 325 -3.58 25.80 4.36
C ARG A 325 -3.92 24.49 3.66
N ILE A 326 -5.03 23.85 4.03
CA ILE A 326 -5.52 22.67 3.32
C ILE A 326 -6.05 23.07 1.94
N ILE A 327 -5.63 22.36 0.90
CA ILE A 327 -6.12 22.48 -0.47
C ILE A 327 -7.16 21.38 -0.67
N PRO A 328 -8.47 21.69 -0.68
CA PRO A 328 -9.49 20.66 -0.83
C PRO A 328 -9.39 19.98 -2.20
N VAL A 329 -9.80 18.71 -2.29
CA VAL A 329 -10.00 18.03 -3.57
C VAL A 329 -11.15 18.75 -4.30
N GLN A 330 -10.87 19.22 -5.51
CA GLN A 330 -11.87 19.89 -6.33
C GLN A 330 -13.03 18.94 -6.65
N ASP A 331 -14.26 19.45 -6.54
CA ASP A 331 -15.50 18.73 -6.83
C ASP A 331 -15.69 17.44 -6.01
N PHE A 332 -14.99 17.29 -4.86
CA PHE A 332 -15.11 16.10 -4.00
C PHE A 332 -16.55 15.90 -3.56
N CYS A 333 -17.16 14.82 -4.03
CA CYS A 333 -18.53 14.46 -3.73
C CYS A 333 -19.55 15.58 -4.06
N GLU A 334 -19.22 16.44 -5.03
CA GLU A 334 -20.17 17.42 -5.55
C GLU A 334 -21.24 16.74 -6.42
N PRO A 335 -22.53 17.08 -6.25
CA PRO A 335 -23.60 16.48 -7.05
C PRO A 335 -23.45 16.77 -8.55
N ALA A 336 -23.29 15.71 -9.35
CA ALA A 336 -23.21 15.76 -10.80
C ALA A 336 -24.60 15.88 -11.47
N GLY A 337 -24.65 16.14 -12.77
CA GLY A 337 -25.92 16.31 -13.49
C GLY A 337 -26.88 15.12 -13.37
N LEU A 338 -28.18 15.42 -13.27
CA LEU A 338 -29.23 14.40 -13.27
C LEU A 338 -29.54 13.91 -14.70
N PRO A 339 -30.00 12.65 -14.87
CA PRO A 339 -30.42 12.15 -16.16
C PRO A 339 -31.68 12.88 -16.62
N PHE A 340 -31.83 13.04 -17.93
CA PHE A 340 -33.04 13.63 -18.53
C PHE A 340 -34.31 12.84 -18.18
N SER A 341 -34.19 11.52 -17.96
CA SER A 341 -35.33 10.68 -17.59
C SER A 341 -34.90 9.45 -16.78
N PHE A 342 -35.26 9.42 -15.50
CA PHE A 342 -35.02 8.29 -14.59
C PHE A 342 -35.70 6.98 -15.04
N SER A 343 -36.84 7.06 -15.70
CA SER A 343 -37.56 5.87 -16.19
C SER A 343 -36.85 5.16 -17.36
N ARG A 344 -35.93 5.85 -18.03
CA ARG A 344 -35.13 5.32 -19.14
C ARG A 344 -33.73 4.84 -18.72
N LEU A 345 -33.36 4.98 -17.44
CA LEU A 345 -32.10 4.44 -16.94
C LEU A 345 -32.07 2.92 -17.12
N SER A 346 -30.94 2.43 -17.63
CA SER A 346 -30.63 0.99 -17.64
C SER A 346 -30.57 0.48 -16.20
N ARG A 347 -30.96 -0.78 -15.97
CA ARG A 347 -30.85 -1.42 -14.66
C ARG A 347 -29.41 -1.47 -14.14
N ALA A 348 -28.42 -1.42 -15.04
CA ALA A 348 -27.00 -1.40 -14.67
C ALA A 348 -26.56 -0.12 -13.93
N PHE A 349 -27.35 0.96 -13.99
CA PHE A 349 -27.09 2.22 -13.27
C PHE A 349 -27.95 2.36 -12.02
N LEU A 350 -28.63 1.29 -11.59
CA LEU A 350 -29.44 1.27 -10.38
C LEU A 350 -28.74 0.40 -9.32
N PRO A 351 -28.79 0.79 -8.03
CA PRO A 351 -29.40 2.00 -7.48
C PRO A 351 -28.66 3.29 -7.90
N TYR A 352 -29.41 4.40 -8.00
CA TYR A 352 -28.89 5.71 -8.41
C TYR A 352 -29.02 6.71 -7.25
N TYR A 353 -27.89 7.09 -6.66
CA TYR A 353 -27.84 7.97 -5.48
C TYR A 353 -27.87 9.44 -5.88
N ILE A 354 -28.60 10.24 -5.11
CA ILE A 354 -28.85 11.66 -5.38
C ILE A 354 -28.63 12.42 -4.08
N ALA A 355 -27.91 13.53 -4.17
CA ALA A 355 -27.72 14.43 -3.05
C ALA A 355 -27.98 15.89 -3.47
N THR A 356 -28.33 16.71 -2.50
CA THR A 356 -28.40 18.17 -2.65
C THR A 356 -27.33 18.80 -1.77
N LEU A 357 -26.42 19.57 -2.36
CA LEU A 357 -25.36 20.28 -1.67
C LEU A 357 -25.48 21.78 -1.91
N GLU A 358 -25.37 22.60 -0.88
CA GLU A 358 -25.26 24.06 -1.03
C GLU A 358 -23.82 24.43 -1.39
N ILE A 359 -23.64 25.07 -2.54
CA ILE A 359 -22.33 25.58 -2.99
C ILE A 359 -22.51 27.04 -3.36
N ASP A 360 -21.79 27.93 -2.67
CA ASP A 360 -21.84 29.39 -2.87
C ASP A 360 -23.27 29.98 -2.84
N GLY A 361 -24.13 29.49 -1.93
CA GLY A 361 -25.52 29.92 -1.81
C GLY A 361 -26.47 29.33 -2.85
N VAL A 362 -26.02 28.36 -3.64
CA VAL A 362 -26.83 27.67 -4.65
C VAL A 362 -26.92 26.19 -4.35
N ASN A 363 -28.15 25.70 -4.19
CA ASN A 363 -28.41 24.28 -4.04
C ASN A 363 -28.20 23.54 -5.36
N ARG A 364 -27.17 22.71 -5.41
CA ARG A 364 -26.92 21.78 -6.51
C ARG A 364 -27.48 20.42 -6.13
N ARG A 365 -28.50 19.98 -6.88
CA ARG A 365 -29.07 18.64 -6.75
C ARG A 365 -28.60 17.77 -7.89
N GLY A 366 -28.08 16.60 -7.58
CA GLY A 366 -27.32 15.83 -8.55
C GLY A 366 -27.00 14.41 -8.11
N ASN A 367 -26.38 13.65 -9.01
CA ASN A 367 -25.90 12.32 -8.71
C ASN A 367 -24.59 12.34 -7.96
N VAL A 368 -24.45 11.42 -7.03
CA VAL A 368 -23.20 11.16 -6.31
C VAL A 368 -22.92 9.65 -6.35
N SER A 369 -21.66 9.27 -6.17
CA SER A 369 -21.28 7.87 -5.94
C SER A 369 -21.74 7.43 -4.55
N LEU A 370 -21.87 6.10 -4.35
CA LEU A 370 -22.26 5.57 -3.04
C LEU A 370 -21.25 5.96 -1.95
N GLU A 371 -19.94 5.95 -2.24
CA GLU A 371 -18.88 6.39 -1.33
C GLU A 371 -19.05 7.83 -0.79
N CYS A 372 -19.79 8.68 -1.50
CA CYS A 372 -20.08 10.05 -1.06
C CYS A 372 -21.26 10.12 -0.08
N ILE A 373 -22.12 9.11 -0.07
CA ILE A 373 -23.19 8.95 0.91
C ILE A 373 -22.68 8.14 2.11
N ASP A 374 -21.97 7.04 1.82
CA ASP A 374 -21.35 6.15 2.80
C ASP A 374 -19.83 6.12 2.60
N CYS A 375 -19.10 6.88 3.42
CA CYS A 375 -17.65 6.92 3.34
C CYS A 375 -16.98 5.57 3.62
N SER A 376 -17.67 4.56 4.16
CA SER A 376 -17.10 3.23 4.39
C SER A 376 -16.96 2.41 3.10
N GLU A 377 -17.61 2.84 2.03
CA GLU A 377 -17.45 2.28 0.69
C GLU A 377 -16.19 2.81 -0.03
N HIS A 378 -15.56 3.86 0.52
CA HIS A 378 -14.26 4.31 0.03
C HIS A 378 -13.19 3.23 0.31
N ASN A 379 -12.23 3.08 -0.60
CA ASN A 379 -11.17 2.08 -0.45
C ASN A 379 -10.40 2.25 0.88
N ASN A 380 -10.20 1.14 1.59
CA ASN A 380 -9.55 1.05 2.90
C ASN A 380 -10.16 1.95 3.99
N SER A 381 -11.44 2.31 3.85
CA SER A 381 -12.18 3.15 4.79
C SER A 381 -13.07 2.32 5.71
N THR A 382 -13.33 2.81 6.91
CA THR A 382 -14.30 2.23 7.85
C THR A 382 -15.01 3.31 8.64
N HIS A 383 -16.31 3.11 8.92
CA HIS A 383 -17.09 3.94 9.83
C HIS A 383 -16.87 3.54 11.31
N VAL A 384 -16.12 2.47 11.56
CA VAL A 384 -15.76 2.03 12.91
C VAL A 384 -14.50 2.77 13.35
N VAL A 385 -14.62 3.53 14.45
CA VAL A 385 -13.49 4.24 15.06
C VAL A 385 -12.40 3.21 15.42
N PRO A 386 -11.15 3.37 14.95
CA PRO A 386 -10.05 2.50 15.35
C PRO A 386 -9.80 2.57 16.86
N ASP A 387 -9.52 1.44 17.51
CA ASP A 387 -9.32 1.38 18.98
C ASP A 387 -8.21 2.31 19.50
N PHE A 388 -7.24 2.66 18.65
CA PHE A 388 -6.14 3.54 19.00
C PHE A 388 -6.42 5.03 18.73
N TRP A 389 -7.51 5.36 18.03
CA TRP A 389 -7.84 6.74 17.61
C TRP A 389 -8.21 7.61 18.83
#